data_AF-A0A016SU18-F1
#
_entry.id   AF-A0A016SU18-F1
#
_cell.length_a   1.000
_cell.length_b   1.000
_cell.length_c   1.000
_cell.angle_alpha   90.00
_cell.angle_beta   90.00
_cell.angle_gamma   90.00
#
_symmetry.space_group_name_H-M   'P 1'
#
loop_
_entity.id
_entity.type
_entity.pdbx_description
1 polymer ?
#
loop_
_entity_poly.entity_id
_entity_poly.type
_entity_poly.pdbx_seq_one_letter_code
_entity_poly.pdbx_strand_id
1 'polypeptide(L)'
;MKRRTIRILCLQETRWKGCKAIEIGDGIKLFYHGVKTKNGVAIAVDASLKDHISSVTGVSDRIISLRIATAKGFWTVLSVYVPQCGCTEMEKATFYDELDDVIRSVPKSDYLTI
;
A
#
# COMPACT_ATOMS: atom_id res chain seq x y z
N MET A 1 -13.08 6.37 -7.91
CA MET A 1 -12.12 7.48 -7.68
C MET A 1 -12.62 8.80 -8.25
N LYS A 2 -13.01 8.86 -9.53
CA LYS A 2 -13.53 10.06 -10.23
C LYS A 2 -14.61 10.86 -9.49
N ARG A 3 -15.71 10.21 -9.05
CA ARG A 3 -16.86 10.88 -8.38
C ARG A 3 -16.47 11.68 -7.12
N ARG A 4 -15.46 11.22 -6.38
CA ARG A 4 -15.00 11.85 -5.13
C ARG A 4 -13.63 12.52 -5.28
N THR A 5 -13.14 12.67 -6.52
CA THR A 5 -11.82 13.26 -6.82
C THR A 5 -10.68 12.65 -5.99
N ILE A 6 -10.72 11.33 -5.79
CA ILE A 6 -9.71 10.58 -5.06
C ILE A 6 -8.55 10.24 -6.01
N ARG A 7 -7.33 10.63 -5.63
CA ARG A 7 -6.10 10.39 -6.40
C ARG A 7 -5.35 9.12 -5.98
N ILE A 8 -5.35 8.83 -4.68
CA ILE A 8 -4.77 7.62 -4.11
C ILE A 8 -5.84 6.93 -3.27
N LEU A 9 -6.02 5.63 -3.47
CA LEU A 9 -6.97 4.81 -2.72
C LEU A 9 -6.29 3.55 -2.20
N CYS A 10 -6.22 3.42 -0.89
CA CYS A 10 -5.78 2.20 -0.21
C CYS A 10 -6.96 1.22 -0.10
N LEU A 11 -6.72 -0.05 -0.42
CA LEU A 11 -7.70 -1.12 -0.44
C LEU A 11 -7.19 -2.29 0.40
N GLN A 12 -8.10 -2.91 1.14
CA GLN A 12 -7.83 -4.06 2.02
C GLN A 12 -8.78 -5.20 1.64
N GLU A 13 -8.44 -6.42 2.07
CA GLU A 13 -9.19 -7.65 1.76
C GLU A 13 -9.39 -7.91 0.26
N THR A 14 -8.38 -7.58 -0.55
CA THR A 14 -8.46 -7.75 -2.01
C THR A 14 -8.52 -9.23 -2.43
N ARG A 15 -7.96 -10.14 -1.62
CA ARG A 15 -7.91 -11.59 -1.84
C ARG A 15 -7.25 -11.98 -3.19
N TRP A 16 -6.44 -11.08 -3.74
CA TRP A 16 -5.70 -11.30 -4.98
C TRP A 16 -4.34 -11.91 -4.70
N LYS A 17 -3.95 -12.92 -5.50
CA LYS A 17 -2.66 -13.59 -5.37
C LYS A 17 -1.57 -12.83 -6.14
N GLY A 18 -0.44 -12.61 -5.48
CA GLY A 18 0.81 -12.13 -6.05
C GLY A 18 1.13 -10.70 -5.64
N CYS A 19 2.28 -10.22 -6.13
CA CYS A 19 2.73 -8.85 -6.01
C CYS A 19 2.85 -8.27 -7.42
N LYS A 20 1.87 -7.47 -7.87
CA LYS A 20 1.83 -6.98 -9.25
C LYS A 20 1.30 -5.55 -9.35
N ALA A 21 1.59 -4.93 -10.49
CA ALA A 21 0.97 -3.69 -10.94
C ALA A 21 0.12 -3.97 -12.19
N ILE A 22 -1.12 -3.50 -12.22
CA ILE A 22 -2.01 -3.60 -13.38
C ILE A 22 -2.65 -2.25 -13.65
N GLU A 23 -2.90 -1.94 -14.92
CA GLU A 23 -3.80 -0.84 -15.26
C GLU A 23 -5.25 -1.33 -15.15
N ILE A 24 -6.07 -0.53 -14.47
CA ILE A 24 -7.52 -0.65 -14.49
C ILE A 24 -8.07 0.53 -15.29
N GLY A 25 -9.34 0.46 -15.71
CA GLY A 25 -9.96 1.49 -16.54
C GLY A 25 -9.79 2.92 -15.98
N ASP A 26 -9.97 3.91 -16.85
CA ASP A 26 -9.77 5.34 -16.54
C ASP A 26 -8.31 5.75 -16.23
N GLY A 27 -7.32 4.99 -16.72
CA GLY A 27 -5.90 5.30 -16.55
C GLY A 27 -5.40 5.14 -15.11
N ILE A 28 -6.12 4.38 -14.29
CA ILE A 28 -5.76 4.12 -12.90
C ILE A 28 -4.76 2.96 -12.87
N LYS A 29 -3.66 3.14 -12.15
CA LYS A 29 -2.67 2.09 -11.91
C LYS A 29 -2.89 1.49 -10.53
N LEU A 30 -3.10 0.19 -10.48
CA LEU A 30 -3.38 -0.56 -9.26
C LEU A 30 -2.17 -1.44 -8.92
N PHE A 31 -1.61 -1.23 -7.73
CA PHE A 31 -0.55 -2.06 -7.16
C PHE A 31 -1.16 -2.92 -6.07
N TYR A 32 -0.90 -4.22 -6.07
CA TYR A 32 -1.42 -5.11 -5.05
C TYR A 32 -0.38 -6.12 -4.59
N HIS A 33 -0.46 -6.49 -3.32
CA HIS A 33 0.25 -7.60 -2.72
C HIS A 33 -0.74 -8.45 -1.92
N GLY A 34 -0.76 -9.76 -2.18
CA GLY A 34 -1.61 -10.66 -1.42
C GLY A 34 -1.32 -12.13 -1.69
N VAL A 35 -1.85 -12.98 -0.81
CA VAL A 35 -1.86 -14.43 -0.97
C VAL A 35 -3.21 -14.89 -1.51
N LYS A 36 -3.25 -16.11 -2.07
CA LYS A 36 -4.52 -16.67 -2.55
C LYS A 36 -5.49 -16.79 -1.36
N THR A 37 -6.76 -16.45 -1.59
CA THR A 37 -7.92 -16.70 -0.72
C THR A 37 -8.03 -15.96 0.63
N LYS A 38 -7.00 -15.23 1.08
CA LYS A 38 -7.03 -14.47 2.34
C LYS A 38 -6.30 -13.13 2.22
N ASN A 39 -6.64 -12.18 3.09
CA ASN A 39 -5.99 -10.87 3.23
C ASN A 39 -5.90 -10.10 1.89
N GLY A 40 -4.76 -9.45 1.64
CA GLY A 40 -4.47 -8.71 0.45
C GLY A 40 -4.69 -7.22 0.64
N VAL A 41 -3.69 -6.46 0.20
CA VAL A 41 -3.69 -5.00 0.20
C VAL A 41 -3.40 -4.48 -1.19
N ALA A 42 -3.92 -3.30 -1.51
CA ALA A 42 -3.63 -2.63 -2.76
C ALA A 42 -3.66 -1.11 -2.63
N ILE A 43 -2.95 -0.45 -3.53
CA ILE A 43 -2.98 1.00 -3.69
C ILE A 43 -3.35 1.29 -5.15
N ALA A 44 -4.47 1.97 -5.36
CA ALA A 44 -4.88 2.49 -6.66
C ALA A 44 -4.45 3.96 -6.78
N VAL A 45 -3.78 4.28 -7.88
CA VAL A 45 -3.21 5.59 -8.18
C VAL A 45 -3.82 6.11 -9.47
N ASP A 46 -4.36 7.32 -9.45
CA ASP A 46 -4.94 7.93 -10.65
C ASP A 46 -3.88 8.31 -11.69
N ALA A 47 -4.33 8.57 -12.91
CA ALA A 47 -3.46 8.88 -14.04
C ALA A 47 -2.53 10.08 -13.79
N SER A 48 -2.92 11.06 -12.97
CA SER A 48 -2.10 12.25 -12.72
C SER A 48 -0.84 11.99 -11.89
N LEU A 49 -0.83 10.91 -11.10
CA LEU A 49 0.27 10.58 -10.20
C LEU A 49 1.12 9.40 -10.69
N LYS A 50 0.67 8.66 -11.70
CA LYS A 50 1.32 7.40 -12.14
C LYS A 50 2.79 7.59 -12.54
N ASP A 51 3.12 8.71 -13.20
CA ASP A 51 4.47 9.01 -13.71
C ASP A 51 5.39 9.57 -12.61
N HIS A 52 4.82 9.89 -11.44
CA HIS A 52 5.55 10.37 -10.27
C HIS A 52 5.88 9.26 -9.27
N ILE A 53 5.45 8.01 -9.54
CA ILE A 53 5.72 6.88 -8.66
C ILE A 53 7.22 6.56 -8.73
N SER A 54 7.90 6.69 -7.58
CA SER A 54 9.33 6.41 -7.45
C SER A 54 9.60 4.95 -7.12
N SER A 55 8.81 4.34 -6.24
CA SER A 55 8.95 2.93 -5.89
C SER A 55 7.65 2.36 -5.31
N VAL A 56 7.49 1.05 -5.44
CA VAL A 56 6.41 0.29 -4.80
C VAL A 56 7.04 -0.94 -4.15
N THR A 57 6.76 -1.16 -2.87
CA THR A 57 7.26 -2.30 -2.11
C THR A 57 6.09 -3.05 -1.50
N GLY A 58 5.84 -4.27 -1.98
CA GLY A 58 4.91 -5.18 -1.32
C GLY A 58 5.64 -5.94 -0.22
N VAL A 59 5.41 -5.57 1.03
CA VAL A 59 6.13 -6.09 2.21
C VAL A 59 5.55 -7.44 2.60
N SER A 60 4.23 -7.49 2.76
CA SER A 60 3.48 -8.71 3.08
C SER A 60 2.08 -8.66 2.46
N ASP A 61 1.28 -9.70 2.66
CA ASP A 61 -0.13 -9.72 2.26
C ASP A 61 -1.02 -8.75 3.06
N ARG A 62 -0.42 -8.03 4.03
CA ARG A 62 -1.07 -7.03 4.88
C ARG A 62 -0.45 -5.64 4.76
N ILE A 63 0.72 -5.48 4.13
CA ILE A 63 1.43 -4.20 4.04
C ILE A 63 1.97 -3.99 2.62
N ILE A 64 1.58 -2.89 2.00
CA ILE A 64 2.16 -2.39 0.75
C ILE A 64 2.52 -0.92 0.90
N SER A 65 3.69 -0.54 0.40
CA SER A 65 4.23 0.82 0.41
C SER A 65 4.35 1.36 -1.00
N LEU A 66 3.97 2.63 -1.19
CA LEU A 66 4.09 3.39 -2.42
C LEU A 66 4.81 4.70 -2.12
N ARG A 67 5.93 4.95 -2.80
CA ARG A 67 6.66 6.21 -2.71
C ARG A 67 6.45 7.04 -3.96
N ILE A 68 6.06 8.29 -3.80
CA ILE A 68 5.73 9.24 -4.88
C ILE A 68 6.65 10.45 -4.80
N ALA A 69 7.24 10.84 -5.91
CA ALA A 69 7.98 12.08 -6.05
C ALA A 69 7.01 13.28 -6.09
N THR A 70 7.35 14.33 -5.37
CA THR A 70 6.59 15.59 -5.31
C THR A 70 7.53 16.76 -5.54
N ALA A 71 6.99 17.95 -5.80
CA ALA A 71 7.81 19.17 -5.93
C ALA A 71 8.59 19.52 -4.64
N LYS A 72 8.21 18.97 -3.47
CA LYS A 72 8.80 19.29 -2.16
C LYS A 72 9.64 18.14 -1.58
N GLY A 73 9.88 17.07 -2.34
CA GLY A 73 10.53 15.85 -1.85
C GLY A 73 9.68 14.63 -2.18
N PHE A 74 9.55 13.69 -1.25
CA PHE A 74 8.81 12.45 -1.47
C PHE A 74 7.65 12.28 -0.50
N TRP A 75 6.61 11.59 -0.96
CA TRP A 75 5.48 11.16 -0.15
C TRP A 75 5.42 9.63 -0.18
N THR A 76 5.55 9.00 0.98
CA THR A 76 5.36 7.57 1.16
C THR A 76 3.96 7.31 1.71
N VAL A 77 3.19 6.47 1.00
CA VAL A 77 1.86 6.00 1.38
C VAL A 77 1.94 4.52 1.70
N LEU A 78 1.52 4.13 2.90
CA LEU A 78 1.33 2.75 3.30
C LEU A 78 -0.15 2.39 3.20
N SER A 79 -0.45 1.20 2.69
CA SER A 79 -1.76 0.57 2.84
C SER A 79 -1.58 -0.66 3.71
N VAL A 80 -2.25 -0.64 4.87
CA VAL A 80 -2.05 -1.61 5.94
C VAL A 80 -3.37 -2.31 6.28
N TYR A 81 -3.33 -3.62 6.52
CA TYR A 81 -4.46 -4.43 6.97
C TYR A 81 -4.13 -5.15 8.29
N VAL A 82 -4.65 -4.59 9.39
CA VAL A 82 -4.38 -5.09 10.75
C VAL A 82 -4.98 -6.49 10.96
N PRO A 83 -4.31 -7.39 11.71
CA PRO A 83 -4.87 -8.69 12.11
C PRO A 83 -6.22 -8.55 12.82
N GLN A 84 -7.13 -9.50 12.56
CA GLN A 84 -8.44 -9.53 13.20
C GLN A 84 -8.33 -9.95 14.66
N CYS A 85 -9.35 -9.66 15.48
CA CYS A 85 -9.34 -10.00 16.91
C CYS A 85 -9.09 -11.49 17.18
N GLY A 86 -9.52 -12.38 16.28
CA GLY A 86 -9.33 -13.83 16.37
C GLY A 86 -7.95 -14.35 15.95
N CYS A 87 -7.05 -13.49 15.45
CA CYS A 87 -5.65 -13.86 15.23
C CYS A 87 -4.94 -14.09 16.56
N THR A 88 -3.94 -14.96 16.55
CA THR A 88 -3.09 -15.23 17.70
C THR A 88 -2.29 -13.99 18.11
N GLU A 89 -1.92 -13.89 19.38
CA GLU A 89 -1.05 -12.79 19.86
C GLU A 89 0.31 -12.78 19.16
N MET A 90 0.81 -13.96 18.78
CA MET A 90 2.04 -14.08 17.99
C MET A 90 1.89 -13.46 16.60
N GLU A 91 0.80 -13.74 15.88
CA GLU A 91 0.53 -13.11 14.57
C GLU A 91 0.39 -11.59 14.69
N LYS A 92 -0.24 -11.10 15.76
CA LYS A 92 -0.36 -9.66 16.03
C LYS A 92 1.01 -9.04 16.31
N ALA A 93 1.81 -9.64 17.17
CA ALA A 93 3.15 -9.16 17.50
C ALA A 93 4.03 -9.10 16.23
N THR A 94 4.10 -10.20 15.46
CA THR A 94 4.85 -10.24 14.20
C THR A 94 4.41 -9.15 13.22
N PHE A 95 3.10 -8.89 13.12
CA PHE A 95 2.58 -7.82 12.27
C PHE A 95 3.02 -6.43 12.75
N TYR A 96 2.96 -6.14 14.05
CA TYR A 96 3.36 -4.84 14.58
C TYR A 96 4.88 -4.62 14.48
N ASP A 97 5.68 -5.67 14.65
CA ASP A 97 7.13 -5.62 14.44
C ASP A 97 7.44 -5.30 12.96
N GLU A 98 6.81 -6.00 12.01
CA GLU A 98 6.96 -5.72 10.57
C GLU A 98 6.52 -4.30 10.20
N LEU A 99 5.42 -3.81 10.78
CA LEU A 99 4.95 -2.45 10.55
C LEU A 99 5.93 -1.40 11.10
N ASP A 100 6.49 -1.62 12.29
CA ASP A 100 7.49 -0.73 12.89
C ASP A 100 8.76 -0.66 12.03
N ASP A 101 9.25 -1.81 11.54
CA ASP A 101 10.38 -1.89 10.63
C ASP A 101 10.14 -1.09 9.34
N VAL A 102 8.95 -1.24 8.75
CA VAL A 102 8.58 -0.49 7.54
C VAL A 102 8.57 1.01 7.82
N ILE A 103 7.93 1.46 8.91
CA ILE A 103 7.87 2.87 9.30
C ILE A 103 9.28 3.44 9.52
N ARG A 104 10.15 2.71 10.21
CA ARG A 104 11.54 3.13 10.45
C ARG A 104 12.39 3.17 9.19
N SER A 105 12.07 2.34 8.21
CA SER A 105 12.77 2.32 6.91
C SER A 105 12.40 3.50 6.01
N VAL A 106 11.27 4.18 6.26
CA VAL A 106 10.85 5.35 5.48
C VAL A 106 11.87 6.48 5.69
N PRO A 107 12.41 7.09 4.61
CA PRO A 107 13.34 8.20 4.76
C PRO A 107 12.71 9.34 5.55
N LYS A 108 13.44 9.88 6.54
CA LYS A 108 12.93 10.94 7.44
C LYS A 108 12.50 12.22 6.71
N SER A 109 12.96 12.41 5.49
CA SER A 109 12.59 13.53 4.60
C SER A 109 11.23 13.36 3.94
N ASP A 110 10.71 12.13 3.91
CA ASP A 110 9.45 11.82 3.26
C ASP A 110 8.29 12.25 4.15
N TYR A 111 7.24 12.78 3.53
CA TYR A 111 5.94 12.80 4.18
C TYR A 111 5.41 11.36 4.23
N LEU A 112 4.96 10.90 5.39
CA LEU A 112 4.44 9.54 5.58
C LEU A 112 2.93 9.59 5.85
N THR A 113 2.17 8.76 5.14
CA THR A 113 0.75 8.49 5.40
C THR A 113 0.53 7.00 5.50
N ILE A 114 -0.26 6.56 6.48
CA ILE A 114 -0.60 5.16 6.77
C ILE A 114 -2.12 5.03 6.80
#